data_AF-A0A2S5SQN2-F1
#
_entry.id   AF-A0A2S5SQN2-F1
#
_cell.length_a   1.000
_cell.length_b   1.000
_cell.length_c   1.000
_cell.angle_alpha   90.00
_cell.angle_beta   90.00
_cell.angle_gamma   90.00
#
_symmetry.space_group_name_H-M   'P 1'
#
loop_
_entity.id
_entity.type
_entity.pdbx_description
1 polymer ?
#
loop_
_entity_poly.entity_id
_entity_poly.type
_entity_poly.pdbx_seq_one_letter_code
_entity_poly.pdbx_strand_id
1 'polypeptide(L)'
;MLNRRTLPWLLAALVILGLAVSLNRWLSPVDSPAGSAMPGHSVEARPGPTALAQAEGAPGMKQPIDLMGLTVDAARLFEIGYAGGLSIDGRTRETLEILLSNLPQEPSAEDLERLEWTLRDGLPAADAQKAIALVHGYRAYLKDMRSEYLRLGIPTNRDEAQAFFAQMEAVQRRHFGADTAEAVFGDELRHGRLVMEASFVAQDDSLSPPERQERLRALRAQLPPELQDSIPEEAAAAASAP
;
A
#
# COMPACT_ATOMS: atom_id res chain seq x y z
N MET A 1 -9.47 30.49 5.42
CA MET A 1 -8.16 31.10 5.16
C MET A 1 -7.09 30.13 5.62
N LEU A 2 -6.62 29.26 4.72
CA LEU A 2 -5.57 28.27 5.02
C LEU A 2 -4.19 28.95 4.94
N ASN A 3 -3.35 28.77 5.96
CA ASN A 3 -2.04 29.39 6.05
C ASN A 3 -1.07 28.86 4.97
N ARG A 4 -0.46 29.78 4.19
CA ARG A 4 0.59 29.52 3.17
C ARG A 4 1.83 28.77 3.71
N ARG A 5 1.96 28.58 5.03
CA ARG A 5 3.05 27.85 5.71
C ARG A 5 2.81 26.34 5.85
N THR A 6 1.58 25.85 5.63
CA THR A 6 1.23 24.42 5.83
C THR A 6 1.10 23.64 4.52
N LEU A 7 1.12 24.34 3.38
CA LEU A 7 0.91 23.76 2.05
C LEU A 7 2.05 22.85 1.55
N PRO A 8 3.36 23.09 1.81
CA PRO A 8 4.42 22.19 1.34
C PRO A 8 4.52 20.92 2.19
N TRP A 9 4.13 20.98 3.47
CA TRP A 9 4.07 19.82 4.36
C TRP A 9 2.99 18.83 3.92
N LEU A 10 1.89 19.31 3.36
CA LEU A 10 0.83 18.47 2.82
C LEU A 10 1.23 17.76 1.53
N LEU A 11 2.23 18.26 0.77
CA LEU A 11 2.69 17.66 -0.49
C LEU A 11 3.78 16.60 -0.27
N ALA A 12 4.73 16.83 0.63
CA ALA A 12 5.63 15.79 1.11
C ALA A 12 4.87 14.71 1.91
N ALA A 13 3.86 15.13 2.67
CA ALA A 13 2.88 14.21 3.21
C ALA A 13 2.13 13.51 2.08
N LEU A 14 1.66 14.16 1.00
CA LEU A 14 0.85 13.54 -0.08
C LEU A 14 1.55 12.49 -0.93
N VAL A 15 2.86 12.59 -1.15
CA VAL A 15 3.63 11.49 -1.78
C VAL A 15 3.77 10.31 -0.81
N ILE A 16 3.81 10.58 0.49
CA ILE A 16 3.69 9.59 1.58
C ILE A 16 2.20 9.29 1.94
N LEU A 17 1.23 10.07 1.42
CA LEU A 17 -0.22 9.98 1.65
C LEU A 17 -0.88 9.33 0.45
N GLY A 18 -0.19 9.06 -0.65
CA GLY A 18 -0.53 7.91 -1.50
C GLY A 18 -0.62 6.64 -0.65
N LEU A 19 0.18 6.60 0.42
CA LEU A 19 0.15 5.61 1.50
C LEU A 19 -0.88 5.90 2.62
N ALA A 20 -1.65 7.00 2.62
CA ALA A 20 -2.62 7.30 3.68
C ALA A 20 -4.01 7.81 3.23
N VAL A 21 -4.19 8.23 1.99
CA VAL A 21 -5.53 8.49 1.40
C VAL A 21 -6.27 7.16 1.21
N SER A 22 -5.55 6.06 1.05
CA SER A 22 -6.08 4.68 1.15
C SER A 22 -6.41 4.26 2.60
N LEU A 23 -5.75 4.82 3.63
CA LEU A 23 -6.12 4.59 5.04
C LEU A 23 -7.28 5.47 5.53
N ASN A 24 -7.52 6.64 4.94
CA ASN A 24 -8.59 7.53 5.41
C ASN A 24 -10.01 7.02 5.06
N ARG A 25 -10.14 6.05 4.15
CA ARG A 25 -11.43 5.37 3.89
C ARG A 25 -11.83 4.38 4.99
N TRP A 26 -10.96 4.12 5.96
CA TRP A 26 -11.23 3.24 7.09
C TRP A 26 -11.68 3.95 8.37
N LEU A 27 -11.74 5.28 8.38
CA LEU A 27 -12.11 6.06 9.56
C LEU A 27 -13.44 6.82 9.45
N SER A 28 -14.30 6.53 8.46
CA SER A 28 -15.66 7.09 8.46
C SER A 28 -16.65 6.12 9.15
N PRO A 29 -17.08 6.39 10.40
CA PRO A 29 -18.31 5.78 10.91
C PRO A 29 -19.47 6.30 10.05
N VAL A 30 -20.04 5.45 9.22
CA VAL A 30 -21.36 5.76 8.64
C VAL A 30 -22.37 5.56 9.76
N ASP A 31 -22.82 6.68 10.34
CA ASP A 31 -24.08 6.74 11.06
C ASP A 31 -25.17 6.14 10.16
N SER A 32 -25.52 4.88 10.42
CA SER A 32 -26.67 4.25 9.81
C SER A 32 -27.91 4.73 10.54
N PRO A 33 -28.85 5.44 9.89
CA PRO A 33 -30.13 5.71 10.51
C PRO A 33 -30.88 4.37 10.68
N ALA A 34 -31.29 4.12 11.91
CA ALA A 34 -32.16 3.02 12.29
C ALA A 34 -33.38 2.94 11.36
N GLY A 35 -33.54 1.80 10.70
CA GLY A 35 -34.62 1.55 9.74
C GLY A 35 -35.19 0.15 9.92
N SER A 36 -36.17 0.06 10.81
CA SER A 36 -37.33 -0.85 10.76
C SER A 36 -37.10 -2.37 10.89
N ALA A 37 -37.25 -2.84 12.13
CA ALA A 37 -37.71 -4.19 12.43
C ALA A 37 -39.22 -4.30 12.22
N MET A 38 -39.68 -5.40 11.60
CA MET A 38 -40.99 -6.05 11.83
C MET A 38 -40.98 -7.49 11.27
N PRO A 39 -41.87 -8.37 11.76
CA PRO A 39 -41.48 -9.73 12.15
C PRO A 39 -42.14 -10.87 11.35
N GLY A 40 -41.46 -12.02 11.39
CA GLY A 40 -42.03 -13.33 11.74
C GLY A 40 -42.95 -14.01 10.74
N HIS A 41 -42.46 -15.06 10.07
CA HIS A 41 -43.28 -16.22 9.68
C HIS A 41 -42.48 -17.51 9.96
N SER A 42 -42.91 -18.24 10.99
CA SER A 42 -42.46 -19.59 11.33
C SER A 42 -43.19 -20.61 10.46
N VAL A 43 -42.49 -21.63 9.96
CA VAL A 43 -43.09 -22.91 9.55
C VAL A 43 -42.19 -24.06 10.00
N GLU A 44 -42.67 -24.81 10.99
CA GLU A 44 -42.35 -26.21 11.36
C GLU A 44 -43.07 -27.16 10.35
N ALA A 45 -42.73 -28.42 10.05
CA ALA A 45 -41.96 -29.49 10.68
C ALA A 45 -41.65 -30.62 9.64
N ARG A 46 -40.83 -31.60 10.08
CA ARG A 46 -40.24 -32.83 9.45
C ARG A 46 -41.28 -33.96 9.12
N PRO A 47 -40.97 -35.28 8.86
CA PRO A 47 -39.69 -36.04 8.65
C PRO A 47 -39.70 -37.16 7.55
N GLY A 48 -38.55 -37.81 7.29
CA GLY A 48 -38.45 -39.13 6.61
C GLY A 48 -37.00 -39.71 6.57
N PRO A 49 -36.78 -41.04 6.51
CA PRO A 49 -35.71 -41.73 7.26
C PRO A 49 -34.49 -42.31 6.47
N THR A 50 -33.40 -42.54 7.22
CA THR A 50 -32.24 -43.50 7.17
C THR A 50 -32.04 -44.36 5.87
N ALA A 51 -30.86 -44.66 5.31
CA ALA A 51 -29.52 -44.90 5.86
C ALA A 51 -28.40 -44.95 4.77
N LEU A 52 -27.18 -44.55 5.16
CA LEU A 52 -25.84 -45.07 4.79
C LEU A 52 -25.45 -45.28 3.30
N ALA A 53 -24.57 -44.39 2.80
CA ALA A 53 -23.25 -44.71 2.20
C ALA A 53 -22.85 -43.69 1.13
N GLN A 54 -21.89 -42.81 1.46
CA GLN A 54 -20.74 -42.48 0.61
C GLN A 54 -19.84 -41.47 1.34
N ALA A 55 -18.61 -41.89 1.60
CA ALA A 55 -17.52 -41.04 2.01
C ALA A 55 -16.94 -40.39 0.74
N GLU A 56 -17.33 -39.17 0.43
CA GLU A 56 -16.67 -38.32 -0.56
C GLU A 56 -16.83 -36.85 -0.17
N GLY A 57 -15.69 -36.12 -0.18
CA GLY A 57 -15.66 -34.67 -0.18
C GLY A 57 -15.66 -34.00 1.19
N ALA A 58 -14.51 -33.49 1.60
CA ALA A 58 -14.44 -32.44 2.62
C ALA A 58 -15.43 -31.30 2.24
N PRO A 59 -16.29 -30.84 3.16
CA PRO A 59 -17.30 -29.86 2.83
C PRO A 59 -16.71 -28.46 2.73
N GLY A 60 -16.82 -27.87 1.54
CA GLY A 60 -17.05 -26.43 1.38
C GLY A 60 -15.81 -25.54 1.28
N MET A 61 -15.12 -25.53 0.14
CA MET A 61 -14.34 -24.37 -0.33
C MET A 61 -14.18 -24.49 -1.86
N LYS A 62 -15.22 -24.08 -2.59
CA LYS A 62 -15.24 -24.02 -4.07
C LYS A 62 -15.76 -22.66 -4.54
N GLN A 63 -15.32 -21.57 -3.93
CA GLN A 63 -15.60 -20.26 -4.49
C GLN A 63 -14.30 -19.47 -4.57
N PRO A 64 -13.86 -19.12 -5.80
CA PRO A 64 -12.83 -18.12 -6.02
C PRO A 64 -13.15 -16.86 -5.22
N ILE A 65 -12.14 -16.08 -4.86
CA ILE A 65 -12.37 -14.75 -4.31
C ILE A 65 -13.20 -13.95 -5.32
N ASP A 66 -14.39 -13.53 -4.92
CA ASP A 66 -15.21 -12.63 -5.70
C ASP A 66 -14.67 -11.20 -5.51
N LEU A 67 -13.82 -10.79 -6.44
CA LEU A 67 -13.28 -9.43 -6.51
C LEU A 67 -14.33 -8.54 -7.19
N MET A 68 -15.31 -8.06 -6.42
CA MET A 68 -16.35 -7.14 -6.89
C MET A 68 -17.08 -7.60 -8.18
N GLY A 69 -17.45 -8.87 -8.29
CA GLY A 69 -18.15 -9.42 -9.46
C GLY A 69 -17.24 -9.76 -10.64
N LEU A 70 -15.93 -9.67 -10.48
CA LEU A 70 -14.94 -10.17 -11.43
C LEU A 70 -14.17 -11.31 -10.78
N THR A 71 -14.22 -12.50 -11.37
CA THR A 71 -13.36 -13.64 -11.02
C THR A 71 -11.93 -13.38 -11.49
N VAL A 72 -11.26 -12.40 -10.88
CA VAL A 72 -9.82 -12.23 -11.05
C VAL A 72 -9.13 -13.23 -10.14
N ASP A 73 -8.46 -14.19 -10.75
CA ASP A 73 -7.65 -15.17 -10.03
C ASP A 73 -6.48 -14.45 -9.36
N ALA A 74 -6.42 -14.45 -8.03
CA ALA A 74 -5.39 -13.76 -7.24
C ALA A 74 -3.97 -14.16 -7.67
N ALA A 75 -3.79 -15.40 -8.16
CA ALA A 75 -2.52 -15.87 -8.68
C ALA A 75 -2.08 -15.11 -9.95
N ARG A 76 -3.02 -14.65 -10.78
CA ARG A 76 -2.72 -13.91 -12.02
C ARG A 76 -2.21 -12.50 -11.80
N LEU A 77 -2.37 -11.96 -10.60
CA LEU A 77 -1.78 -10.67 -10.22
C LEU A 77 -0.27 -10.77 -9.97
N PHE A 78 0.24 -11.99 -9.78
CA PHE A 78 1.65 -12.25 -9.60
C PHE A 78 2.29 -12.61 -10.94
N GLU A 79 3.36 -11.90 -11.29
CA GLU A 79 4.11 -12.17 -12.51
C GLU A 79 5.13 -13.31 -12.29
N ILE A 80 5.25 -14.20 -13.27
CA ILE A 80 6.27 -15.25 -13.28
C ILE A 80 7.42 -14.79 -14.20
N GLY A 81 8.62 -14.70 -13.65
CA GLY A 81 9.82 -14.32 -14.39
C GLY A 81 10.26 -15.37 -15.40
N TYR A 82 11.10 -14.95 -16.36
CA TYR A 82 11.56 -15.75 -17.51
C TYR A 82 12.22 -17.10 -17.17
N ALA A 83 12.75 -17.25 -15.95
CA ALA A 83 13.37 -18.49 -15.49
C ALA A 83 12.39 -19.49 -14.86
N GLY A 84 11.09 -19.16 -14.77
CA GLY A 84 10.12 -19.95 -14.02
C GLY A 84 10.27 -19.71 -12.52
N GLY A 85 9.66 -18.63 -12.03
CA GLY A 85 9.58 -18.28 -10.63
C GLY A 85 8.94 -16.92 -10.43
N LEU A 86 8.37 -16.67 -9.25
CA LEU A 86 7.73 -15.40 -8.92
C LEU A 86 8.69 -14.20 -9.14
N SER A 87 8.29 -13.24 -9.98
CA SER A 87 8.99 -11.96 -10.11
C SER A 87 8.71 -11.10 -8.89
N ILE A 88 9.76 -10.58 -8.27
CA ILE A 88 9.68 -9.70 -7.11
C ILE A 88 10.32 -8.36 -7.49
N ASP A 89 9.52 -7.32 -7.52
CA ASP A 89 9.89 -5.96 -7.94
C ASP A 89 8.88 -4.94 -7.36
N GLY A 90 8.97 -3.67 -7.79
CA GLY A 90 8.05 -2.62 -7.34
C GLY A 90 6.56 -2.89 -7.63
N ARG A 91 6.22 -3.66 -8.67
CA ARG A 91 4.83 -4.06 -8.97
C ARG A 91 4.30 -5.06 -7.95
N THR A 92 5.18 -5.79 -7.27
CA THR A 92 4.79 -6.70 -6.18
C THR A 92 4.06 -5.95 -5.07
N ARG A 93 4.48 -4.71 -4.73
CA ARG A 93 3.77 -3.89 -3.76
C ARG A 93 2.35 -3.57 -4.22
N GLU A 94 2.19 -3.13 -5.46
CA GLU A 94 0.89 -2.81 -6.05
C GLU A 94 -0.03 -4.04 -6.05
N THR A 95 0.48 -5.21 -6.43
CA THR A 95 -0.25 -6.48 -6.35
C THR A 95 -0.70 -6.77 -4.92
N LEU A 96 0.19 -6.62 -3.93
CA LEU A 96 -0.15 -6.84 -2.53
C LEU A 96 -1.22 -5.85 -2.04
N GLU A 97 -1.14 -4.58 -2.43
CA GLU A 97 -2.13 -3.57 -2.08
C GLU A 97 -3.50 -3.87 -2.69
N ILE A 98 -3.54 -4.25 -3.96
CA ILE A 98 -4.77 -4.68 -4.62
C ILE A 98 -5.36 -5.87 -3.86
N LEU A 99 -4.58 -6.91 -3.59
CA LEU A 99 -5.06 -8.09 -2.86
C LEU A 99 -5.63 -7.73 -1.49
N LEU A 100 -4.92 -6.91 -0.70
CA LEU A 100 -5.37 -6.52 0.64
C LEU A 100 -6.56 -5.55 0.62
N SER A 101 -6.67 -4.70 -0.40
CA SER A 101 -7.79 -3.74 -0.52
C SER A 101 -9.13 -4.43 -0.76
N ASN A 102 -9.10 -5.66 -1.25
CA ASN A 102 -10.27 -6.49 -1.51
C ASN A 102 -10.64 -7.40 -0.34
N LEU A 103 -9.80 -7.48 0.70
CA LEU A 103 -10.16 -8.16 1.93
C LEU A 103 -11.05 -7.27 2.80
N PRO A 104 -11.88 -7.85 3.67
CA PRO A 104 -12.55 -7.09 4.73
C PRO A 104 -11.54 -6.31 5.56
N GLN A 105 -12.02 -5.26 6.24
CA GLN A 105 -11.15 -4.44 7.07
C GLN A 105 -10.41 -5.26 8.15
N GLU A 106 -11.13 -6.16 8.80
CA GLU A 106 -10.55 -7.12 9.72
C GLU A 106 -10.76 -8.50 9.12
N PRO A 107 -9.85 -8.99 8.25
CA PRO A 107 -10.03 -10.28 7.61
C PRO A 107 -9.95 -11.37 8.69
N SER A 108 -10.93 -12.26 8.65
CA SER A 108 -10.95 -13.45 9.49
C SER A 108 -9.86 -14.45 9.07
N ALA A 109 -9.64 -15.47 9.90
CA ALA A 109 -8.77 -16.58 9.50
C ALA A 109 -9.28 -17.27 8.22
N GLU A 110 -10.59 -17.38 8.05
CA GLU A 110 -11.21 -18.01 6.88
C GLU A 110 -10.99 -17.20 5.60
N ASP A 111 -11.02 -15.86 5.69
CA ASP A 111 -10.73 -14.98 4.54
C ASP A 111 -9.27 -15.16 4.06
N LEU A 112 -8.34 -15.29 5.01
CA LEU A 112 -6.93 -15.51 4.71
C LEU A 112 -6.68 -16.91 4.15
N GLU A 113 -7.30 -17.94 4.73
CA GLU A 113 -7.22 -19.32 4.22
C GLU A 113 -7.73 -19.43 2.78
N ARG A 114 -8.82 -18.71 2.45
CA ARG A 114 -9.36 -18.65 1.09
C ARG A 114 -8.38 -17.99 0.11
N LEU A 115 -7.73 -16.90 0.53
CA LEU A 115 -6.70 -16.25 -0.28
C LEU A 115 -5.50 -17.18 -0.51
N GLU A 116 -4.99 -17.80 0.55
CA GLU A 116 -3.89 -18.75 0.43
C GLU A 116 -4.24 -19.95 -0.46
N TRP A 117 -5.47 -20.45 -0.36
CA TRP A 117 -5.95 -21.53 -1.21
C TRP A 117 -5.94 -21.12 -2.68
N THR A 118 -6.44 -19.92 -2.99
CA THR A 118 -6.44 -19.38 -4.36
C THR A 118 -5.01 -19.24 -4.91
N LEU A 119 -4.06 -18.78 -4.08
CA LEU A 119 -2.65 -18.70 -4.46
C LEU A 119 -2.02 -20.07 -4.69
N ARG A 120 -2.37 -21.09 -3.88
CA ARG A 120 -1.89 -22.48 -4.06
C ARG A 120 -2.48 -23.15 -5.30
N ASP A 121 -3.71 -22.81 -5.67
CA ASP A 121 -4.39 -23.36 -6.85
C ASP A 121 -3.84 -22.74 -8.15
N GLY A 122 -3.57 -21.43 -8.15
CA GLY A 122 -3.16 -20.71 -9.35
C GLY A 122 -1.65 -20.53 -9.57
N LEU A 123 -0.79 -20.85 -8.60
CA LEU A 123 0.68 -20.73 -8.72
C LEU A 123 1.39 -22.07 -8.56
N PRO A 124 2.59 -22.25 -9.18
CA PRO A 124 3.48 -23.36 -8.85
C PRO A 124 3.77 -23.41 -7.34
N ALA A 125 3.88 -24.60 -6.76
CA ALA A 125 3.92 -24.78 -5.30
C ALA A 125 4.98 -23.92 -4.58
N ALA A 126 6.16 -23.75 -5.17
CA ALA A 126 7.22 -22.91 -4.60
C ALA A 126 6.88 -21.41 -4.66
N ASP A 127 6.22 -20.97 -5.73
CA ASP A 127 5.83 -19.58 -5.93
C ASP A 127 4.59 -19.22 -5.11
N ALA A 128 3.66 -20.16 -4.94
CA ALA A 128 2.53 -20.03 -4.01
C ALA A 128 3.02 -19.78 -2.58
N GLN A 129 4.01 -20.54 -2.12
CA GLN A 129 4.59 -20.35 -0.78
C GLN A 129 5.23 -18.96 -0.62
N LYS A 130 5.96 -18.49 -1.64
CA LYS A 130 6.53 -17.14 -1.65
C LYS A 130 5.46 -16.05 -1.64
N ALA A 131 4.44 -16.17 -2.50
CA ALA A 131 3.33 -15.21 -2.57
C ALA A 131 2.58 -15.13 -1.23
N ILE A 132 2.31 -16.28 -0.59
CA ILE A 132 1.68 -16.33 0.73
C ILE A 132 2.56 -15.66 1.79
N ALA A 133 3.87 -15.93 1.78
CA ALA A 133 4.80 -15.27 2.69
C ALA A 133 4.83 -13.74 2.48
N LEU A 134 4.79 -13.27 1.23
CA LEU A 134 4.71 -11.85 0.91
C LEU A 134 3.42 -11.21 1.43
N VAL A 135 2.26 -11.87 1.28
CA VAL A 135 0.97 -11.38 1.80
C VAL A 135 1.02 -11.21 3.32
N HIS A 136 1.48 -12.23 4.05
CA HIS A 136 1.59 -12.16 5.51
C HIS A 136 2.61 -11.11 5.95
N GLY A 137 3.77 -11.08 5.30
CA GLY A 137 4.81 -10.10 5.55
C GLY A 137 4.31 -8.67 5.33
N TYR A 138 3.55 -8.42 4.26
CA TYR A 138 3.00 -7.09 3.96
C TYR A 138 1.96 -6.63 4.97
N ARG A 139 1.10 -7.52 5.46
CA ARG A 139 0.14 -7.18 6.53
C ARG A 139 0.85 -6.81 7.84
N ALA A 140 1.86 -7.59 8.23
CA ALA A 140 2.65 -7.33 9.43
C ALA A 140 3.46 -6.03 9.29
N TYR A 141 4.07 -5.82 8.11
CA TYR A 141 4.74 -4.60 7.71
C TYR A 141 3.84 -3.37 7.88
N LEU A 142 2.62 -3.37 7.33
CA LEU A 142 1.72 -2.21 7.42
C LEU A 142 1.39 -1.83 8.87
N LYS A 143 1.24 -2.82 9.76
CA LYS A 143 1.00 -2.59 11.19
C LYS A 143 2.22 -1.97 11.87
N ASP A 144 3.39 -2.56 11.70
CA ASP A 144 4.63 -2.07 12.29
C ASP A 144 5.01 -0.70 11.76
N MET A 145 4.87 -0.52 10.45
CA MET A 145 5.16 0.72 9.75
C MET A 145 4.29 1.85 10.30
N ARG A 146 2.97 1.63 10.46
CA ARG A 146 2.08 2.61 11.10
C ARG A 146 2.55 3.00 12.50
N SER A 147 2.93 2.02 13.33
CA SER A 147 3.43 2.28 14.67
C SER A 147 4.71 3.11 14.64
N GLU A 148 5.59 2.83 13.68
CA GLU A 148 6.87 3.53 13.53
C GLU A 148 6.69 4.97 13.03
N TYR A 149 5.80 5.20 12.06
CA TYR A 149 5.42 6.56 11.62
C TYR A 149 4.88 7.42 12.78
N LEU A 150 3.98 6.86 13.60
CA LEU A 150 3.42 7.55 14.77
C LEU A 150 4.49 7.88 15.81
N ARG A 151 5.51 7.03 15.94
CA ARG A 151 6.62 7.20 16.88
C ARG A 151 7.62 8.26 16.43
N LEU A 152 7.96 8.28 15.13
CA LEU A 152 8.98 9.17 14.57
C LEU A 152 8.46 10.58 14.29
N GLY A 153 7.18 10.73 13.92
CA GLY A 153 6.64 12.01 13.49
C GLY A 153 7.18 12.45 12.13
N ILE A 154 6.89 13.71 11.75
CA ILE A 154 7.34 14.27 10.48
C ILE A 154 8.71 14.93 10.71
N PRO A 155 9.75 14.59 9.93
CA PRO A 155 11.08 15.17 10.09
C PRO A 155 11.08 16.67 9.78
N THR A 156 11.84 17.44 10.55
CA THR A 156 11.93 18.91 10.43
C THR A 156 13.23 19.42 9.84
N ASN A 157 14.24 18.55 9.75
CA ASN A 157 15.55 18.84 9.20
C ASN A 157 16.14 17.62 8.49
N ARG A 158 17.27 17.81 7.80
CA ARG A 158 17.92 16.77 6.98
C ARG A 158 18.35 15.56 7.80
N ASP A 159 18.89 15.77 9.00
CA ASP A 159 19.38 14.68 9.85
C ASP A 159 18.23 13.81 10.35
N GLU A 160 17.13 14.44 10.77
CA GLU A 160 15.88 13.76 11.13
C GLU A 160 15.29 13.01 9.94
N ALA A 161 15.31 13.60 8.74
CA ALA A 161 14.82 12.93 7.53
C ALA A 161 15.69 11.71 7.19
N GLN A 162 17.01 11.81 7.31
CA GLN A 162 17.91 10.69 7.07
C GLN A 162 17.66 9.55 8.06
N ALA A 163 17.53 9.87 9.35
CA ALA A 163 17.20 8.90 10.39
C ALA A 163 15.83 8.26 10.14
N PHE A 164 14.84 9.05 9.76
CA PHE A 164 13.51 8.59 9.42
C PHE A 164 13.54 7.53 8.32
N PHE A 165 14.13 7.81 7.17
CA PHE A 165 14.21 6.84 6.08
C PHE A 165 15.00 5.58 6.46
N ALA A 166 16.08 5.71 7.24
CA ALA A 166 16.83 4.56 7.73
C ALA A 166 15.97 3.64 8.61
N GLN A 167 15.09 4.20 9.44
CA GLN A 167 14.16 3.43 10.26
C GLN A 167 13.08 2.75 9.41
N MET A 168 12.53 3.43 8.40
CA MET A 168 11.57 2.83 7.47
C MET A 168 12.18 1.63 6.74
N GLU A 169 13.40 1.78 6.24
CA GLU A 169 14.16 0.73 5.56
C GLU A 169 14.47 -0.44 6.50
N ALA A 170 14.77 -0.17 7.78
CA ALA A 170 14.97 -1.21 8.78
C ALA A 170 13.69 -2.02 9.05
N VAL A 171 12.52 -1.37 9.08
CA VAL A 171 11.22 -2.07 9.19
C VAL A 171 10.98 -2.95 7.97
N GLN A 172 11.21 -2.44 6.75
CA GLN A 172 11.06 -3.22 5.52
C GLN A 172 11.97 -4.45 5.52
N ARG A 173 13.25 -4.28 5.83
CA ARG A 173 14.22 -5.39 5.89
C ARG A 173 13.89 -6.43 6.94
N ARG A 174 13.27 -6.03 8.06
CA ARG A 174 12.83 -6.98 9.09
C ARG A 174 11.72 -7.91 8.59
N HIS A 175 10.82 -7.41 7.75
CA HIS A 175 9.68 -8.19 7.24
C HIS A 175 10.00 -8.98 5.95
N PHE A 176 10.91 -8.46 5.12
CA PHE A 176 11.15 -9.02 3.78
C PHE A 176 12.58 -9.53 3.56
N GLY A 177 13.52 -9.21 4.43
CA GLY A 177 14.95 -9.39 4.15
C GLY A 177 15.50 -8.28 3.25
N ALA A 178 16.81 -8.27 3.02
CA ALA A 178 17.49 -7.19 2.31
C ALA A 178 17.08 -7.13 0.82
N ASP A 179 17.18 -8.24 0.11
CA ASP A 179 16.99 -8.28 -1.35
C ASP A 179 15.54 -8.00 -1.75
N THR A 180 14.58 -8.63 -1.07
CA THR A 180 13.15 -8.39 -1.31
C THR A 180 12.75 -6.99 -0.90
N ALA A 181 13.28 -6.44 0.19
CA ALA A 181 13.00 -5.05 0.55
C ALA A 181 13.51 -4.06 -0.50
N GLU A 182 14.72 -4.26 -1.02
CA GLU A 182 15.26 -3.42 -2.09
C GLU A 182 14.43 -3.53 -3.36
N ALA A 183 14.07 -4.75 -3.78
CA ALA A 183 13.28 -4.98 -4.97
C ALA A 183 11.87 -4.36 -4.89
N VAL A 184 11.23 -4.41 -3.72
CA VAL A 184 9.85 -3.94 -3.53
C VAL A 184 9.78 -2.44 -3.23
N PHE A 185 10.74 -1.89 -2.48
CA PHE A 185 10.65 -0.53 -1.93
C PHE A 185 11.79 0.42 -2.34
N GLY A 186 12.87 -0.09 -2.95
CA GLY A 186 14.10 0.69 -3.17
C GLY A 186 13.87 1.97 -3.97
N ASP A 187 13.14 1.88 -5.07
CA ASP A 187 12.84 3.04 -5.92
C ASP A 187 11.94 4.05 -5.24
N GLU A 188 10.92 3.60 -4.50
CA GLU A 188 10.03 4.48 -3.75
C GLU A 188 10.78 5.24 -2.65
N LEU A 189 11.67 4.57 -1.92
CA LEU A 189 12.53 5.23 -0.94
C LEU A 189 13.47 6.24 -1.60
N ARG A 190 14.05 5.90 -2.76
CA ARG A 190 14.95 6.79 -3.51
C ARG A 190 14.22 8.06 -3.94
N HIS A 191 13.03 7.92 -4.52
CA HIS A 191 12.21 9.05 -4.95
C HIS A 191 11.70 9.86 -3.75
N GLY A 192 11.27 9.22 -2.68
CA GLY A 192 10.84 9.89 -1.44
C GLY A 192 11.95 10.75 -0.84
N ARG A 193 13.20 10.28 -0.84
CA ARG A 193 14.36 11.07 -0.41
C ARG A 193 14.57 12.32 -1.27
N LEU A 194 14.42 12.21 -2.60
CA LEU A 194 14.54 13.35 -3.51
C LEU A 194 13.46 14.41 -3.26
N VAL A 195 12.20 13.98 -3.08
CA VAL A 195 11.07 14.89 -2.78
C VAL A 195 11.29 15.58 -1.43
N MET A 196 11.77 14.85 -0.43
CA MET A 196 12.09 15.42 0.87
C MET A 196 13.23 16.46 0.78
N GLU A 197 14.31 16.15 0.07
CA GLU A 197 15.41 17.10 -0.13
C GLU A 197 14.96 18.36 -0.87
N ALA A 198 14.10 18.22 -1.88
CA ALA A 198 13.52 19.36 -2.58
C ALA A 198 12.72 20.26 -1.63
N SER A 199 12.03 19.68 -0.63
CA SER A 199 11.32 20.46 0.38
C SER A 199 12.26 21.28 1.27
N PHE A 200 13.45 20.76 1.59
CA PHE A 200 14.47 21.49 2.34
C PHE A 200 15.10 22.59 1.51
N VAL A 201 15.44 22.30 0.24
CA VAL A 201 15.95 23.31 -0.71
C VAL A 201 14.95 24.46 -0.90
N ALA A 202 13.66 24.15 -1.05
CA ALA A 202 12.61 25.15 -1.23
C ALA A 202 12.48 26.11 -0.02
N GLN A 203 12.84 25.66 1.17
CA GLN A 203 12.77 26.42 2.43
C GLN A 203 14.12 27.03 2.85
N ASP A 204 15.18 26.82 2.07
CA ASP A 204 16.53 27.28 2.40
C ASP A 204 16.70 28.77 2.07
N ASP A 205 16.54 29.61 3.09
CA ASP A 205 16.68 31.07 2.99
C ASP A 205 18.13 31.51 2.71
N SER A 206 19.12 30.62 2.79
CA SER A 206 20.50 30.93 2.41
C SER A 206 20.71 30.91 0.89
N LEU A 207 19.79 30.31 0.13
CA LEU A 207 19.86 30.24 -1.32
C LEU A 207 19.18 31.42 -1.98
N SER A 208 19.88 32.03 -2.94
CA SER A 208 19.25 32.99 -3.85
C SER A 208 18.21 32.29 -4.73
N PRO A 209 17.18 33.01 -5.22
CA PRO A 209 16.18 32.42 -6.13
C PRO A 209 16.77 31.64 -7.32
N PRO A 210 17.79 32.13 -8.06
CA PRO A 210 18.35 31.36 -9.17
C PRO A 210 19.09 30.09 -8.72
N GLU A 211 19.78 30.12 -7.57
CA GLU A 211 20.46 28.94 -7.01
C GLU A 211 19.46 27.88 -6.55
N ARG A 212 18.37 28.32 -5.92
CA ARG A 212 17.27 27.46 -5.47
C ARG A 212 16.59 26.80 -6.66
N GLN A 213 16.26 27.56 -7.70
CA GLN A 213 15.68 27.04 -8.94
C GLN A 213 16.58 26.00 -9.64
N GLU A 214 17.90 26.23 -9.69
CA GLU A 214 18.84 25.27 -10.28
C GLU A 214 18.86 23.96 -9.50
N ARG A 215 18.95 24.02 -8.17
CA ARG A 215 18.95 22.82 -7.31
C ARG A 215 17.63 22.04 -7.42
N LEU A 216 16.49 22.73 -7.42
CA LEU A 216 15.19 22.08 -7.59
C LEU A 216 15.06 21.40 -8.96
N ARG A 217 15.53 22.03 -10.04
CA ARG A 217 15.56 21.40 -11.37
C ARG A 217 16.44 20.15 -11.41
N ALA A 218 17.61 20.19 -10.77
CA ALA A 218 18.50 19.02 -10.69
C ALA A 218 17.89 17.85 -9.92
N LEU A 219 17.12 18.12 -8.85
CA LEU A 219 16.38 17.09 -8.10
C LEU A 219 15.21 16.54 -8.93
N ARG A 220 14.46 17.42 -9.62
CA ARG A 220 13.35 17.03 -10.49
C ARG A 220 13.79 16.13 -11.65
N ALA A 221 14.95 16.39 -12.25
CA ALA A 221 15.49 15.60 -13.35
C ALA A 221 15.86 14.15 -12.96
N GLN A 222 16.03 13.87 -11.66
CA GLN A 222 16.30 12.52 -11.15
C GLN A 222 15.02 11.71 -10.89
N LEU A 223 13.85 12.35 -10.95
CA LEU A 223 12.57 11.67 -10.79
C LEU A 223 12.05 11.13 -12.12
N PRO A 224 11.36 9.97 -12.10
CA PRO A 224 10.55 9.51 -13.21
C PRO A 224 9.57 10.59 -13.70
N PRO A 225 9.27 10.66 -15.01
CA PRO A 225 8.42 11.72 -15.60
C PRO A 225 7.10 11.96 -14.85
N GLU A 226 6.50 10.90 -14.32
CA GLU A 226 5.21 10.88 -13.64
C GLU A 226 5.30 11.53 -12.25
N LEU A 227 6.49 11.55 -11.66
CA LEU A 227 6.74 12.10 -10.33
C LEU A 227 7.36 13.50 -10.37
N GLN A 228 7.73 14.02 -11.54
CA GLN A 228 8.42 15.31 -11.63
C GLN A 228 7.60 16.47 -11.02
N ASP A 229 6.28 16.43 -11.13
CA ASP A 229 5.37 17.44 -10.57
C ASP A 229 5.31 17.46 -9.04
N SER A 230 5.88 16.44 -8.37
CA SER A 230 6.04 16.45 -6.91
C SER A 230 7.08 17.46 -6.43
N ILE A 231 8.01 17.87 -7.30
CA ILE A 231 8.99 18.91 -7.03
C ILE A 231 8.51 20.21 -7.70
N PRO A 232 8.22 21.26 -6.91
CA PRO A 232 7.73 22.52 -7.45
C PRO A 232 8.80 23.17 -8.32
N GLU A 233 8.38 23.72 -9.45
CA GLU A 233 9.19 24.66 -10.19
C GLU A 233 9.11 26.02 -9.47
N GLU A 234 10.25 26.62 -9.17
CA GLU A 234 10.25 27.98 -8.66
C GLU A 234 9.68 28.86 -9.77
N ALA A 235 8.51 29.46 -9.52
CA ALA A 235 7.86 30.32 -10.49
C ALA A 235 8.90 31.37 -10.88
N ALA A 236 9.28 31.39 -12.16
CA ALA A 236 10.17 32.39 -12.70
C ALA A 236 9.60 33.73 -12.24
N ALA A 237 10.32 34.42 -11.35
CA ALA A 237 9.97 35.75 -10.93
C ALA A 237 9.64 36.51 -12.20
N ALA A 238 8.37 36.92 -12.32
CA ALA A 238 7.76 37.44 -13.52
C ALA A 238 8.81 38.21 -14.32
N ALA A 239 9.08 37.73 -15.54
CA ALA A 239 9.91 38.43 -16.50
C ALA A 239 9.56 39.91 -16.42
N SER A 240 10.56 40.68 -15.98
CA SER A 240 10.68 42.13 -15.90
C SER A 240 9.40 42.97 -16.06
N ALA A 241 9.14 43.76 -15.02
CA ALA A 241 8.23 44.91 -14.97
C ALA A 241 8.14 45.73 -16.27
N PRO A 242 7.05 46.49 -16.43
CA PRO A 242 7.15 47.92 -16.10
C PRO A 242 6.26 48.36 -14.93
#